data_AF-A0A450TTL9-F1
#
_entry.id   AF-A0A450TTL9-F1
#
_cell.length_a   1.000
_cell.length_b   1.000
_cell.length_c   1.000
_cell.angle_alpha   90.00
_cell.angle_beta   90.00
_cell.angle_gamma   90.00
#
_symmetry.space_group_name_H-M   'P 1'
#
loop_
_entity.id
_entity.type
_entity.pdbx_description
1 polymer ?
#
loop_
_entity_poly.entity_id
_entity_poly.type
_entity_poly.pdbx_seq_one_letter_code
_entity_poly.pdbx_strand_id
1 'polypeptide(L)'
;MNTTAMKKMAIIQALSHIPEIHIDNIKLYFDILLKNTRPLPSANGSLKGIWKDTGFEKITDLEEEIRNIRDEIQDDILARSV
;
A
#
# COMPACT_ATOMS: atom_id res chain seq x y z
N MET A 1 10.12 8.95 -14.53
CA MET A 1 10.99 9.76 -13.63
C MET A 1 10.32 9.89 -12.28
N ASN A 2 11.01 9.56 -11.19
CA ASN A 2 10.41 9.46 -9.86
C ASN A 2 10.38 10.86 -9.20
N THR A 3 9.28 11.58 -9.40
CA THR A 3 9.11 13.00 -9.02
C THR A 3 9.33 13.27 -7.54
N THR A 4 9.00 12.31 -6.67
CA THR A 4 9.25 12.36 -5.23
C THR A 4 10.75 12.34 -4.90
N ALA A 5 11.53 11.52 -5.61
CA ALA A 5 12.97 11.44 -5.41
C ALA A 5 13.67 12.76 -5.81
N MET A 6 13.21 13.40 -6.89
CA MET A 6 13.71 14.72 -7.31
C MET A 6 13.42 15.80 -6.27
N LYS A 7 12.21 15.83 -5.71
CA LYS A 7 11.85 16.80 -4.65
C LYS A 7 12.70 16.59 -3.40
N LYS A 8 12.91 15.34 -2.98
CA LYS A 8 13.77 15.02 -1.83
C LYS A 8 15.20 15.52 -2.03
N MET A 9 15.75 15.32 -3.23
CA MET A 9 17.11 15.74 -3.56
C MET A 9 17.25 17.27 -3.53
N ALA A 10 16.27 18.00 -4.05
CA ALA A 10 16.23 19.46 -3.99
C ALA A 10 16.17 20.01 -2.55
N ILE A 11 15.39 19.36 -1.67
CA ILE A 11 15.29 19.74 -0.26
C ILE A 11 16.63 19.51 0.46
N ILE A 12 17.27 18.37 0.24
CA ILE A 12 18.58 18.07 0.85
C ILE A 12 19.62 19.11 0.42
N GLN A 13 19.64 19.47 -0.87
CA GLN A 13 20.54 20.50 -1.37
C GLN A 13 20.21 21.87 -0.78
N ALA A 14 18.94 22.24 -0.63
CA ALA A 14 18.57 23.52 -0.01
C ALA A 14 19.00 23.57 1.47
N LEU A 15 18.85 22.47 2.21
CA LEU A 15 19.22 22.37 3.62
C LEU A 15 20.75 22.44 3.83
N SER A 16 21.56 21.96 2.87
CA SER A 16 23.02 21.98 3.00
C SER A 16 23.64 23.38 2.91
N HIS A 17 22.91 24.38 2.42
CA HIS A 17 23.37 25.76 2.29
C HIS A 17 22.97 26.64 3.48
N ILE A 18 22.30 26.06 4.49
CA ILE A 18 21.80 26.82 5.63
C ILE A 18 22.90 26.93 6.69
N PRO A 19 23.21 28.15 7.17
CA PRO A 19 24.15 28.34 8.27
C PRO A 19 23.69 27.61 9.54
N GLU A 20 24.63 27.02 10.26
CA GLU A 20 24.38 26.18 11.44
C GLU A 20 23.53 26.90 12.52
N ILE A 21 23.70 28.22 12.63
CA ILE A 21 22.96 29.12 13.54
C ILE A 21 21.44 29.04 13.31
N HIS A 22 20.98 28.71 12.10
CA HIS A 22 19.57 28.65 11.75
C HIS A 22 19.01 27.22 11.72
N ILE A 23 19.86 26.19 11.84
CA ILE A 23 19.45 24.79 11.82
C ILE A 23 18.56 24.47 13.02
N ASP A 24 18.84 25.04 14.18
CA ASP A 24 18.03 24.78 15.38
C ASP A 24 16.64 25.41 15.29
N ASN A 25 16.49 26.54 14.60
CA ASN A 25 15.17 27.13 14.31
C ASN A 25 14.35 26.24 13.36
N ILE A 26 15.02 25.60 12.40
CA ILE A 26 14.38 24.66 11.47
C ILE A 26 13.92 23.41 12.21
N LYS A 27 14.76 22.85 13.10
CA LYS A 27 14.37 21.73 13.96
C LYS A 27 13.15 22.08 14.81
N LEU A 28 13.18 23.24 15.48
CA LEU A 28 12.07 23.72 16.31
C LEU A 28 10.77 23.86 15.49
N TYR A 29 10.85 24.38 14.27
CA TYR A 29 9.71 24.48 13.38
C TYR A 29 9.13 23.11 13.02
N PHE A 30 9.98 22.15 12.68
CA PHE A 30 9.54 20.77 12.40
C PHE A 30 8.93 20.10 13.63
N ASP A 31 9.50 20.30 14.81
CA ASP A 31 8.95 19.74 16.05
C ASP A 31 7.54 20.29 16.34
N ILE A 32 7.33 21.60 16.15
CA ILE A 32 6.01 22.23 16.28
C ILE A 32 5.05 21.70 15.21
N LEU A 33 5.50 21.57 13.96
CA LEU A 33 4.69 21.07 12.86
C LEU A 33 4.24 19.63 13.11
N LEU A 34 5.18 18.75 13.51
CA LEU A 34 4.94 17.34 13.79
C LEU A 34 4.07 17.13 15.03
N LYS A 35 4.21 18.00 16.05
CA LYS A 35 3.36 17.98 17.24
C LYS A 35 1.91 18.40 16.93
N ASN A 36 1.72 19.29 15.96
CA ASN A 36 0.40 19.79 15.55
C ASN A 36 -0.27 18.91 14.48
N THR A 37 0.49 18.10 13.75
CA THR A 37 -0.11 17.02 12.94
C THR A 37 -0.69 15.98 13.88
N ARG A 38 -2.01 16.03 14.09
CA ARG A 38 -2.72 14.91 14.70
C ARG A 38 -2.28 13.65 13.96
N PRO A 39 -1.80 12.60 14.65
CA PRO A 39 -1.59 11.34 13.98
C PRO A 39 -2.91 10.98 13.32
N LEU A 40 -2.88 10.79 11.99
CA LEU A 40 -4.02 10.24 11.29
C LEU A 40 -4.36 8.97 12.06
N PRO A 41 -5.59 8.81 12.61
CA PRO A 41 -5.93 7.60 13.32
C PRO A 41 -5.50 6.46 12.42
N SER A 42 -4.68 5.53 12.95
CA SER A 42 -4.20 4.43 12.13
C SER A 42 -5.45 3.85 11.51
N ALA A 43 -5.49 3.82 10.19
CA ALA A 43 -6.54 3.13 9.46
C ALA A 43 -6.29 1.62 9.65
N ASN A 44 -6.24 1.16 10.89
CA ASN A 44 -6.50 -0.20 11.30
C ASN A 44 -8.01 -0.40 11.14
N GLY A 45 -8.52 -0.10 9.94
CA GLY A 45 -9.83 -0.52 9.52
C GLY A 45 -9.77 -2.03 9.50
N SER A 46 -10.56 -2.65 10.35
CA SER A 46 -10.67 -4.10 10.40
C SER A 46 -10.97 -4.61 9.00
N LEU A 47 -10.10 -5.45 8.45
CA LEU A 47 -10.35 -6.15 7.17
C LEU A 47 -11.40 -7.26 7.33
N LYS A 48 -11.96 -7.41 8.54
CA LYS A 48 -12.99 -8.40 8.86
C LYS A 48 -14.22 -8.13 8.01
N GLY A 49 -14.56 -9.10 7.15
CA GLY A 49 -15.73 -9.02 6.29
C GLY A 49 -15.50 -8.28 4.98
N ILE A 50 -14.26 -8.00 4.57
CA ILE A 50 -13.98 -7.47 3.21
C ILE A 50 -14.51 -8.40 2.13
N TRP A 51 -14.45 -9.71 2.36
CA TRP A 51 -14.93 -10.73 1.44
C TRP A 51 -16.34 -11.20 1.78
N LYS A 52 -17.06 -10.47 2.65
CA LYS A 52 -18.41 -10.84 3.06
C LYS A 52 -19.36 -10.78 1.86
N ASP A 53 -20.23 -11.78 1.74
CA ASP A 53 -21.25 -11.93 0.70
C ASP A 53 -20.66 -11.97 -0.73
N THR A 54 -19.33 -12.17 -0.85
CA THR A 54 -18.62 -12.25 -2.13
C THR A 54 -18.57 -13.69 -2.66
N GLY A 55 -18.98 -14.68 -1.85
CA GLY A 55 -19.09 -16.09 -2.24
C GLY A 55 -17.92 -16.95 -1.76
N PHE A 56 -16.84 -16.35 -1.27
CA PHE A 56 -15.72 -17.06 -0.66
C PHE A 56 -16.12 -17.85 0.59
N GLU A 57 -17.22 -17.48 1.24
CA GLU A 57 -17.76 -18.21 2.39
C GLU A 57 -18.34 -19.57 2.02
N LYS A 58 -18.64 -19.78 0.74
CA LYS A 58 -19.15 -21.04 0.22
C LYS A 58 -18.01 -22.02 -0.09
N ILE A 59 -16.77 -21.54 -0.17
CA ILE A 59 -15.60 -22.37 -0.43
C ILE A 59 -15.19 -23.05 0.88
N THR A 60 -15.60 -24.29 1.06
CA THR A 60 -15.25 -25.13 2.22
C THR A 60 -13.85 -25.72 2.11
N ASP A 61 -13.41 -26.07 0.90
CA ASP A 61 -12.05 -26.56 0.61
C ASP A 61 -11.51 -25.86 -0.64
N LEU A 62 -10.51 -25.00 -0.43
CA LEU A 62 -9.90 -24.22 -1.50
C LEU A 62 -9.13 -25.10 -2.49
N GLU A 63 -8.49 -26.17 -2.02
CA GLU A 63 -7.64 -27.02 -2.86
C GLU A 63 -8.49 -27.90 -3.79
N GLU A 64 -9.66 -28.32 -3.30
CA GLU A 64 -10.66 -29.01 -4.12
C GLU A 64 -11.21 -28.09 -5.20
N GLU A 65 -11.63 -26.87 -4.87
CA GLU A 65 -12.16 -25.91 -5.84
C GLU A 65 -11.13 -25.54 -6.92
N ILE A 66 -9.86 -25.33 -6.55
CA ILE A 66 -8.79 -25.05 -7.52
C ILE A 66 -8.60 -26.21 -8.49
N ARG A 67 -8.74 -27.45 -8.02
CA ARG A 67 -8.62 -28.65 -8.84
C ARG A 67 -9.78 -28.78 -9.81
N ASN A 68 -11.01 -28.59 -9.34
CA ASN A 68 -12.21 -28.63 -10.17
C ASN A 68 -12.13 -27.60 -11.30
N ILE A 69 -11.75 -26.37 -10.99
CA ILE A 69 -11.58 -25.29 -11.99
C ILE A 69 -10.50 -25.67 -13.01
N ARG A 70 -9.41 -26.30 -12.59
CA ARG A 70 -8.34 -26.74 -13.51
C ARG A 70 -8.85 -27.80 -14.48
N ASP A 71 -9.59 -28.78 -13.98
CA ASP A 71 -10.14 -29.87 -14.78
C ASP A 71 -11.16 -29.32 -15.78
N GLU A 72 -12.04 -28.39 -15.35
CA GLU A 72 -13.01 -27.71 -16.21
C GLU A 72 -12.33 -26.91 -17.34
N ILE A 73 -11.26 -26.16 -17.02
CA ILE A 73 -10.46 -25.43 -18.02
C ILE A 73 -9.81 -26.41 -19.02
N GLN A 74 -9.28 -27.54 -18.52
CA GLN A 74 -8.66 -28.53 -19.37
C GLN A 74 -9.66 -29.12 -20.36
N ASP A 75 -10.85 -29.48 -19.89
CA ASP A 75 -11.93 -30.02 -20.72
C ASP A 75 -12.40 -29.01 -21.76
N ASP A 76 -12.56 -27.74 -21.37
CA ASP A 76 -12.92 -26.64 -22.29
C ASP A 76 -11.88 -26.44 -23.40
N ILE A 77 -10.58 -26.50 -23.06
CA ILE A 77 -9.49 -26.39 -24.03
C ILE A 77 -9.53 -27.56 -25.01
N LEU A 78 -9.73 -28.79 -24.53
CA LEU A 78 -9.82 -29.97 -25.37
C LEU A 78 -11.06 -29.93 -26.27
N ALA A 79 -12.22 -29.53 -25.75
CA ALA A 79 -13.46 -29.39 -26.50
C ALA A 79 -13.37 -28.34 -27.61
N ARG A 80 -12.56 -27.30 -27.42
CA ARG A 80 -12.33 -26.25 -28.43
C ARG A 80 -11.49 -26.70 -29.63
N SER A 81 -10.82 -27.86 -29.52
CA SER A 81 -9.97 -28.42 -30.57
C SER A 81 -10.67 -29.45 -31.47
N VAL A 82 -12.00 -29.64 -31.30
CA VAL A 82 -12.87 -30.47 -32.15
C VAL A 82 -13.75 -29.60 -33.03
#